data_AF-A0A7S2V0N4-F1
#
_entry.id   AF-A0A7S2V0N4-F1
#
_cell.length_a   1.000
_cell.length_b   1.000
_cell.length_c   1.000
_cell.angle_alpha   90.00
_cell.angle_beta   90.00
_cell.angle_gamma   90.00
#
_symmetry.space_group_name_H-M   'P 1'
#
loop_
_entity.id
_entity.type
_entity.pdbx_description
1 polymer ?
#
loop_
_entity_poly.entity_id
_entity_poly.type
_entity_poly.pdbx_seq_one_letter_code
_entity_poly.pdbx_strand_id
1 'polypeptide(L)'
;MKVCWETRKILEEPDLKVSCTAVRIPTYRAHAEAITIETEKPIDPKEAQTVLANAIGVELTDDLDAKKYPMPLTATGKYDVEVGRVRRNDVFGENGLDLFVCGDQLLRGAALNAVLVAEAVLDPNF
;
A
#
# COMPACT_ATOMS: atom_id res chain seq x y z
N MET A 1 5.89 12.47 13.90
CA MET A 1 6.18 12.22 12.48
C MET A 1 4.92 11.66 11.83
N LYS A 2 4.46 12.26 10.72
CA LYS A 2 3.11 12.03 10.15
C LYS A 2 2.76 10.57 9.88
N VAL A 3 3.52 9.86 9.03
CA VAL A 3 3.25 8.46 8.66
C VAL A 3 3.03 7.59 9.90
N CYS A 4 3.95 7.63 10.86
CA CYS A 4 3.83 6.87 12.10
C CYS A 4 2.56 7.20 12.92
N TRP A 5 2.19 8.48 13.05
CA TRP A 5 1.03 8.89 13.84
C TRP A 5 -0.29 8.59 13.13
N GLU A 6 -0.34 8.82 11.83
CA GLU A 6 -1.53 8.60 11.01
C GLU A 6 -1.81 7.10 10.86
N THR A 7 -0.80 6.26 10.63
CA THR A 7 -0.97 4.79 10.57
C THR A 7 -1.55 4.25 11.88
N ARG A 8 -1.02 4.66 13.04
CA ARG A 8 -1.55 4.25 14.36
C ARG A 8 -3.00 4.68 14.56
N LYS A 9 -3.34 5.90 14.13
CA LYS A 9 -4.70 6.42 14.26
C LYS A 9 -5.68 5.70 13.33
N ILE A 10 -5.30 5.47 12.07
CA ILE A 10 -6.15 4.83 11.05
C ILE A 10 -6.40 3.36 11.39
N LEU A 11 -5.39 2.66 11.90
CA LEU A 11 -5.51 1.25 12.29
C LEU A 11 -6.03 1.04 13.71
N GLU A 12 -6.26 2.12 14.47
CA GLU A 12 -6.63 2.07 15.89
C GLU A 12 -5.63 1.33 16.80
N GLU A 13 -4.36 1.31 16.40
CA GLU A 13 -3.26 0.60 17.07
C GLU A 13 -2.20 1.58 17.59
N PRO A 14 -2.36 2.16 18.79
CA PRO A 14 -1.48 3.22 19.31
C PRO A 14 -0.04 2.76 19.54
N ASP A 15 0.15 1.47 19.84
CA ASP A 15 1.46 0.88 20.16
C ASP A 15 2.14 0.22 18.95
N LEU A 16 1.56 0.33 17.74
CA LEU A 16 2.14 -0.21 16.53
C LEU A 16 3.56 0.33 16.32
N LYS A 17 4.53 -0.59 16.17
CA LYS A 17 5.91 -0.28 15.87
C LYS A 17 6.01 0.09 14.39
N VAL A 18 6.30 1.36 14.11
CA VAL A 18 6.42 1.88 12.75
C VAL A 18 7.52 2.93 12.69
N SER A 19 8.39 2.80 11.70
CA SER A 19 9.42 3.76 11.34
C SER A 19 9.33 4.07 9.86
N CYS A 20 9.55 5.33 9.47
CA CYS A 20 9.47 5.76 8.08
C CYS A 20 10.63 6.69 7.74
N THR A 21 11.28 6.43 6.60
CA THR A 21 12.22 7.35 5.96
C THR A 21 11.59 7.86 4.68
N ALA A 22 11.27 9.15 4.64
CA ALA A 22 10.69 9.78 3.45
C ALA A 22 11.78 10.46 2.62
N VAL A 23 11.91 10.06 1.35
CA VAL A 23 12.92 10.60 0.41
C VAL A 23 12.23 11.13 -0.83
N ARG A 24 12.69 12.30 -1.31
CA ARG A 24 12.25 12.85 -2.60
C ARG A 24 13.20 12.40 -3.70
N ILE A 25 12.64 11.86 -4.78
CA ILE A 25 13.34 11.48 -6.01
C ILE A 25 12.68 12.20 -7.20
N PRO A 26 13.31 12.28 -8.39
CA PRO A 26 12.78 13.01 -9.54
C PRO A 26 11.66 12.23 -10.26
N THR A 27 10.56 12.00 -9.54
CA THR A 27 9.30 11.47 -10.06
C THR A 27 8.25 12.57 -9.99
N TYR A 28 7.40 12.66 -11.01
CA TYR A 28 6.52 13.81 -11.17
C TYR A 28 5.27 13.75 -10.27
N ARG A 29 4.59 12.60 -10.21
CA ARG A 29 3.22 12.53 -9.70
C ARG A 29 2.89 11.33 -8.81
N ALA A 30 3.50 10.17 -9.01
CA ALA A 30 3.25 9.02 -8.14
C ALA A 30 4.25 8.96 -6.98
N HIS A 31 3.81 8.38 -5.86
CA HIS A 31 4.69 7.96 -4.77
C HIS A 31 4.88 6.45 -4.83
N ALA A 32 6.02 5.98 -4.35
CA ALA A 32 6.30 4.57 -4.24
C ALA A 32 6.99 4.28 -2.92
N GLU A 33 6.66 3.13 -2.32
CA GLU A 33 7.13 2.75 -1.00
C GLU A 33 7.59 1.30 -1.02
N ALA A 34 8.81 1.08 -0.52
CA ALA A 34 9.25 -0.25 -0.12
C ALA A 34 8.82 -0.46 1.33
N ILE A 35 7.99 -1.47 1.56
CA ILE A 35 7.36 -1.73 2.85
C ILE A 35 7.79 -3.13 3.31
N THR A 36 8.26 -3.20 4.55
CA THR A 36 8.48 -4.45 5.27
C THR A 36 7.50 -4.49 6.44
N ILE A 37 6.78 -5.59 6.58
CA ILE A 37 5.86 -5.84 7.69
C ILE A 37 6.22 -7.15 8.40
N GLU A 38 5.97 -7.16 9.71
CA GLU A 38 5.94 -8.37 10.53
C GLU A 38 4.48 -8.56 10.97
N THR A 39 3.95 -9.75 10.75
CA THR A 39 2.55 -10.11 11.04
C THR A 39 2.46 -10.91 12.34
N GLU A 40 1.32 -10.86 13.04
CA GLU A 40 1.16 -11.59 14.32
C GLU A 40 1.23 -13.12 14.18
N LYS A 41 0.86 -13.63 13.00
CA LYS A 41 0.85 -15.05 12.65
C LYS A 41 1.67 -15.25 11.38
N PRO A 42 2.22 -16.46 11.15
CA PRO A 42 2.88 -16.78 9.89
C PRO A 42 2.03 -16.39 8.68
N ILE A 43 2.67 -15.83 7.66
CA ILE A 43 2.02 -15.39 6.42
C ILE A 43 2.70 -16.05 5.21
N ASP A 44 1.88 -16.62 4.33
CA ASP A 44 2.32 -17.08 3.03
C ASP A 44 2.24 -15.92 2.01
N PRO A 45 3.30 -15.61 1.25
CA PRO A 45 3.26 -14.55 0.25
C PRO A 45 2.13 -14.69 -0.79
N LYS A 46 1.74 -15.93 -1.14
CA LYS A 46 0.64 -16.20 -2.06
C LYS A 46 -0.73 -15.90 -1.45
N GLU A 47 -0.89 -16.20 -0.16
CA GLU A 47 -2.09 -15.80 0.59
C GLU A 47 -2.17 -14.27 0.68
N ALA A 48 -1.05 -13.59 0.99
CA ALA A 48 -0.98 -12.13 1.00
C ALA A 48 -1.36 -11.53 -0.36
N GLN A 49 -0.84 -12.07 -1.47
CA GLN A 49 -1.23 -11.66 -2.82
C GLN A 49 -2.74 -11.84 -3.06
N THR A 50 -3.33 -12.92 -2.55
CA THR A 50 -4.77 -13.19 -2.71
C THR A 50 -5.60 -12.16 -1.95
N VAL A 51 -5.22 -11.81 -0.71
CA VAL A 51 -5.87 -10.75 0.07
C VAL A 51 -5.74 -9.41 -0.66
N LEU A 52 -4.54 -9.05 -1.11
CA LEU A 52 -4.27 -7.81 -1.82
C LEU A 52 -5.04 -7.69 -3.13
N ALA A 53 -5.16 -8.77 -3.91
CA ALA A 53 -5.91 -8.78 -5.16
C ALA A 53 -7.42 -8.58 -4.98
N ASN A 54 -7.96 -8.88 -3.79
CA ASN A 54 -9.38 -8.70 -3.48
C ASN A 54 -9.66 -7.42 -2.67
N ALA A 55 -8.61 -6.67 -2.29
CA ALA A 55 -8.76 -5.44 -1.53
C ALA A 55 -9.26 -4.30 -2.42
N ILE A 56 -10.27 -3.58 -1.94
CA ILE A 56 -10.86 -2.44 -2.67
C ILE A 56 -9.80 -1.33 -2.80
N GLY A 57 -9.65 -0.81 -4.02
CA GLY A 57 -8.70 0.27 -4.31
C GLY A 57 -7.24 -0.17 -4.47
N VAL A 58 -7.00 -1.48 -4.52
CA VAL A 58 -5.69 -2.11 -4.71
C VAL A 58 -5.65 -2.88 -6.03
N GLU A 59 -4.61 -2.67 -6.82
CA GLU A 59 -4.34 -3.40 -8.07
C GLU A 59 -3.09 -4.28 -7.89
N LEU A 60 -3.27 -5.60 -7.79
CA LEU A 60 -2.12 -6.52 -7.74
C LEU A 60 -1.39 -6.56 -9.09
N THR A 61 -0.21 -5.97 -9.13
CA THR A 61 0.72 -5.95 -10.27
C THR A 61 1.98 -6.72 -9.87
N ASP A 62 1.96 -8.05 -9.97
CA ASP A 62 3.05 -8.90 -9.47
C ASP A 62 3.32 -10.13 -10.36
N ASP A 63 3.66 -9.87 -11.62
CA ASP A 63 4.05 -10.89 -12.61
C ASP A 63 5.47 -10.58 -13.08
N LEU A 64 6.45 -11.15 -12.36
CA LEU A 64 7.87 -10.85 -12.57
C LEU A 64 8.42 -11.43 -13.88
N ASP A 65 7.87 -12.55 -14.34
CA ASP A 65 8.24 -13.17 -15.62
C ASP A 65 7.82 -12.27 -16.79
N ALA A 66 6.65 -11.64 -16.70
CA ALA A 66 6.21 -10.61 -17.64
C ALA A 66 6.76 -9.20 -17.35
N LYS A 67 7.65 -9.05 -16.35
CA LYS A 67 8.23 -7.77 -15.91
C LYS A 67 7.17 -6.73 -15.49
N LYS A 68 6.07 -7.19 -14.91
CA LYS A 68 5.01 -6.36 -14.35
C LYS A 68 5.18 -6.28 -12.84
N TYR A 69 5.46 -5.07 -12.37
CA TYR A 69 5.54 -4.69 -10.97
C TYR A 69 5.14 -3.21 -10.84
N PRO A 70 4.80 -2.72 -9.63
CA PRO A 70 4.34 -1.35 -9.48
C PRO A 70 5.39 -0.35 -9.95
N MET A 71 4.98 0.64 -10.73
CA MET A 71 5.87 1.68 -11.22
C MET A 71 5.21 3.07 -11.14
N PRO A 72 5.96 4.14 -10.80
CA PRO A 72 5.44 5.50 -10.86
C PRO A 72 4.82 5.87 -12.21
N LEU A 73 5.37 5.31 -13.30
CA LEU A 73 4.88 5.52 -14.65
C LEU A 73 3.48 4.93 -14.86
N THR A 74 3.21 3.73 -14.34
CA THR A 74 1.93 3.02 -14.52
C THR A 74 0.87 3.46 -13.52
N ALA A 75 1.27 3.83 -12.30
CA ALA A 75 0.37 4.33 -11.27
C ALA A 75 -0.13 5.77 -11.52
N THR A 76 0.57 6.54 -12.37
CA THR A 76 0.20 7.93 -12.67
C THR A 76 -1.18 8.01 -13.33
N GLY A 77 -2.09 8.81 -12.76
CA GLY A 77 -3.45 9.00 -13.23
C GLY A 77 -4.42 7.86 -12.89
N LYS A 78 -3.95 6.78 -12.26
CA LYS A 78 -4.80 5.69 -11.81
C LYS A 78 -5.48 6.03 -10.48
N TYR A 79 -6.67 5.47 -10.30
CA TYR A 79 -7.41 5.58 -9.04
C TYR A 79 -6.91 4.57 -8.00
N ASP A 80 -6.51 3.38 -8.43
CA ASP A 80 -6.06 2.32 -7.53
C ASP A 80 -4.56 2.39 -7.25
N VAL A 81 -4.15 1.80 -6.13
CA VAL A 81 -2.74 1.67 -5.74
C VAL A 81 -2.22 0.34 -6.28
N GLU A 82 -1.17 0.40 -7.09
CA GLU A 82 -0.49 -0.80 -7.56
C GLU A 82 0.32 -1.42 -6.41
N VAL A 83 0.20 -2.73 -6.20
CA VAL A 83 1.00 -3.49 -5.22
C VAL A 83 1.65 -4.69 -5.88
N GLY A 84 2.88 -5.01 -5.48
CA GLY A 84 3.59 -6.17 -6.00
C GLY A 84 4.93 -6.35 -5.31
N ARG A 85 5.83 -7.14 -5.92
CA ARG A 85 7.09 -7.58 -5.32
C ARG A 85 6.90 -8.28 -3.97
N VAL A 86 5.74 -8.92 -3.80
CA VAL A 86 5.31 -9.57 -2.56
C VAL A 86 6.16 -10.81 -2.34
N ARG A 87 6.89 -10.86 -1.23
CA ARG A 87 7.78 -11.99 -0.91
C ARG A 87 8.00 -12.08 0.60
N ARG A 88 8.48 -13.24 1.05
CA ARG A 88 8.91 -13.42 2.43
C ARG A 88 10.08 -12.49 2.75
N ASN A 89 10.06 -11.90 3.94
CA ASN A 89 11.18 -11.16 4.47
C ASN A 89 12.07 -12.10 5.29
N ASP A 90 13.36 -12.18 4.96
CA ASP A 90 14.29 -13.13 5.59
C ASP A 90 14.61 -12.79 7.06
N VAL A 91 14.44 -11.52 7.48
CA VAL A 91 14.73 -11.09 8.85
C VAL A 91 13.64 -11.55 9.81
N PHE A 92 12.38 -11.47 9.39
CA PHE A 92 11.22 -11.83 10.21
C PHE A 92 10.67 -13.24 9.93
N GLY A 93 11.31 -13.99 9.04
CA GLY A 93 11.01 -15.40 8.79
C GLY A 93 9.57 -15.62 8.33
N GLU A 94 8.86 -16.54 8.99
CA GLU A 94 7.51 -16.92 8.59
C GLU A 94 6.47 -15.81 8.78
N ASN A 95 6.75 -14.84 9.66
CA ASN A 95 5.88 -13.70 9.95
C ASN A 95 6.21 -12.48 9.06
N GLY A 96 7.29 -12.56 8.28
CA GLY A 96 7.84 -11.44 7.53
C GLY A 96 7.34 -11.34 6.09
N LEU A 97 6.95 -10.13 5.68
CA LEU A 97 6.60 -9.84 4.29
C LEU A 97 7.26 -8.54 3.82
N ASP A 98 7.84 -8.58 2.62
CA ASP A 98 8.24 -7.40 1.87
C ASP A 98 7.29 -7.19 0.70
N LEU A 99 6.93 -5.94 0.43
CA LEU A 99 6.15 -5.53 -0.73
C LEU A 99 6.59 -4.14 -1.23
N PHE A 100 6.17 -3.83 -2.45
CA PHE A 100 6.35 -2.53 -3.06
C PHE A 100 4.99 -2.01 -3.50
N VAL A 101 4.72 -0.73 -3.24
CA VAL A 101 3.47 -0.07 -3.66
C VAL A 101 3.75 1.17 -4.48
N CYS A 102 2.84 1.51 -5.38
CA CYS A 102 2.88 2.76 -6.12
C CYS A 102 1.48 3.33 -6.36
N GLY A 103 1.30 4.64 -6.12
CA GLY A 103 0.01 5.31 -6.27
C GLY A 103 0.13 6.78 -6.66
N ASP A 104 -0.86 7.30 -7.38
CA ASP A 104 -0.94 8.73 -7.73
C ASP A 104 -1.18 9.59 -6.48
N GLN A 105 -0.22 10.46 -6.15
CA GLN A 105 -0.25 11.25 -4.93
C GLN A 105 -1.34 12.34 -4.95
N LEU A 106 -1.81 12.74 -6.13
CA LEU A 106 -2.85 13.77 -6.29
C LEU A 106 -4.26 13.17 -6.30
N LEU A 107 -4.39 11.89 -6.66
CA LEU A 107 -5.66 11.16 -6.66
C LEU A 107 -5.83 10.40 -5.34
N ARG A 108 -5.44 9.13 -5.26
CA ARG A 108 -5.62 8.32 -4.04
C ARG A 108 -4.90 8.92 -2.84
N GLY A 109 -3.76 9.59 -3.06
CA GLY A 109 -3.05 10.31 -2.01
C GLY A 109 -3.69 11.64 -1.55
N ALA A 110 -4.71 12.14 -2.25
CA ALA A 110 -5.35 13.41 -1.92
C ALA A 110 -6.82 13.50 -2.41
N ALA A 111 -7.05 13.93 -3.65
CA ALA A 111 -8.38 14.36 -4.12
C ALA A 111 -9.41 13.23 -4.18
N LEU A 112 -9.02 12.05 -4.69
CA LEU A 112 -9.92 10.90 -4.77
C LEU A 112 -10.34 10.43 -3.38
N ASN A 113 -9.39 10.38 -2.43
CA ASN A 113 -9.70 9.95 -1.06
C ASN A 113 -10.71 10.89 -0.39
N ALA A 114 -10.61 12.20 -0.63
CA ALA A 114 -11.58 13.18 -0.13
C ALA A 114 -12.99 12.97 -0.74
N VAL A 115 -13.06 12.69 -2.04
CA VAL A 115 -14.34 12.38 -2.72
C VAL A 115 -14.95 11.09 -2.18
N LEU A 116 -14.18 10.02 -2.05
CA LEU A 116 -14.67 8.73 -1.53
C LEU A 116 -15.19 8.83 -0.10
N VAL A 117 -14.53 9.63 0.75
CA VAL A 117 -15.04 9.91 2.11
C VAL A 117 -16.36 10.66 2.04
N ALA A 118 -16.49 11.65 1.15
CA ALA A 118 -17.75 12.37 0.98
C ALA A 118 -18.87 11.46 0.46
N GLU A 119 -18.58 10.58 -0.50
CA GLU A 119 -19.52 9.57 -1.01
C GLU A 119 -19.96 8.60 0.10
N ALA A 120 -19.01 8.11 0.91
CA ALA A 120 -19.32 7.22 2.03
C ALA A 120 -20.24 7.89 3.06
N VAL A 121 -19.99 9.15 3.43
CA VAL A 121 -20.85 9.91 4.36
C VAL A 121 -22.25 10.18 3.79
N LEU A 122 -22.38 10.24 2.46
CA LEU A 122 -23.67 10.45 1.78
C LEU A 122 -24.41 9.14 1.49
N ASP A 123 -23.76 7.98 1.65
CA ASP A 123 -24.42 6.69 1.47
C ASP A 123 -25.51 6.52 2.54
N PRO A 124 -26.79 6.33 2.16
CA PRO A 124 -27.87 6.14 3.12
C PRO A 124 -27.73 4.86 3.97
N ASN A 125 -26.80 3.96 3.64
CA ASN A 125 -26.50 2.74 4.38
C ASN A 125 -25.23 2.81 5.22
N PHE A 126 -24.61 4.00 5.35
CA PHE A 126 -23.42 4.21 6.17
C PHE A 126 -23.67 4.02 7.67
#